data_AF-A0A7X3K9X0-F1
#
_entry.id   AF-A0A7X3K9X0-F1
#
_cell.length_a   1.000
_cell.length_b   1.000
_cell.length_c   1.000
_cell.angle_alpha   90.00
_cell.angle_beta   90.00
_cell.angle_gamma   90.00
#
_symmetry.space_group_name_H-M   'P 1'
#
loop_
_entity.id
_entity.type
_entity.pdbx_description
1 polymer ?
#
loop_
_entity_poly.entity_id
_entity_poly.type
_entity_poly.pdbx_seq_one_letter_code
_entity_poly.pdbx_strand_id
1 'polypeptide(L)'
;MLPAHATSGIDGEVILRPVSPVEWPGMVNQRPYQALIGVADGAGRHVAEVRSDPGGRFRIILEPGTYVLQPESEAIYPQAPAQTVTVEKDQFTPVRIIYDSGIR
;
A
#
# COMPACT_ATOMS: atom_id res chain seq x y z
N MET A 1 21.88 -10.08 -24.10
CA MET A 1 21.00 -9.10 -23.45
C MET A 1 20.87 -9.49 -22.00
N LEU A 2 21.39 -8.69 -21.07
CA LEU A 2 21.10 -8.90 -19.65
C LEU A 2 19.64 -8.47 -19.43
N PRO A 3 18.84 -9.20 -18.64
CA PRO A 3 17.49 -8.76 -18.33
C PRO A 3 17.61 -7.36 -17.71
N ALA A 4 16.83 -6.40 -18.22
CA ALA A 4 16.77 -5.07 -17.62
C ALA A 4 16.44 -5.26 -16.14
N HIS A 5 17.35 -4.86 -15.26
CA HIS A 5 17.00 -4.71 -13.85
C HIS A 5 15.79 -3.79 -13.85
N ALA A 6 14.66 -4.28 -13.38
CA ALA A 6 13.47 -3.47 -13.38
C ALA A 6 13.66 -2.38 -12.33
N THR A 7 13.85 -1.15 -12.81
CA THR A 7 14.33 0.02 -12.07
C THR A 7 13.19 0.89 -11.54
N SER A 8 11.95 0.59 -11.93
CA SER A 8 10.76 1.33 -11.53
C SER A 8 9.76 0.50 -10.75
N GLY A 9 8.92 1.17 -9.97
CA GLY A 9 7.86 0.51 -9.22
C GLY A 9 7.28 1.36 -8.10
N ILE A 10 6.81 0.69 -7.07
CA ILE A 10 6.22 1.30 -5.88
C ILE A 10 6.98 0.80 -4.66
N ASP A 11 7.30 1.74 -3.76
CA ASP A 11 7.80 1.47 -2.43
C ASP A 11 6.73 1.90 -1.42
N GLY A 12 6.19 0.93 -0.69
CA GLY A 12 4.95 1.11 0.05
C GLY A 12 5.10 0.88 1.55
N GLU A 13 4.42 1.71 2.33
CA GLU A 13 4.22 1.53 3.76
C GLU A 13 2.72 1.41 4.07
N VAL A 14 2.36 0.45 4.92
CA VAL A 14 0.99 0.13 5.32
C VAL A 14 0.89 0.29 6.83
N ILE A 15 -0.07 1.10 7.25
CA ILE A 15 -0.26 1.50 8.65
C ILE A 15 -1.72 1.29 9.04
N LEU A 16 -1.94 0.81 10.25
CA LEU A 16 -3.25 0.72 10.88
C LEU A 16 -3.40 1.83 11.93
N ARG A 17 -4.52 2.57 11.90
CA ARG A 17 -4.90 3.54 12.93
C ARG A 17 -6.42 3.71 13.02
N PRO A 18 -6.97 4.15 14.17
CA PRO A 18 -6.31 4.16 15.47
C PRO A 18 -6.06 2.74 16.01
N VAL A 19 -5.16 2.55 16.97
CA VAL A 19 -4.96 1.23 17.66
C VAL A 19 -5.46 1.22 19.10
N SER A 20 -5.86 2.39 19.61
CA SER A 20 -6.43 2.65 20.93
C SER A 20 -7.63 3.60 20.78
N PRO A 21 -8.72 3.41 21.54
CA PRO A 21 -9.86 4.35 21.58
C PRO A 21 -9.50 5.73 22.11
N VAL A 22 -8.47 5.81 22.96
CA VAL A 22 -8.03 7.07 23.58
C VAL A 22 -6.70 7.49 22.98
N GLU A 23 -6.67 8.71 22.42
CA GLU A 23 -5.44 9.38 21.98
C GLU A 23 -4.85 10.23 23.10
N TRP A 24 -3.57 9.98 23.41
CA TRP A 24 -2.81 10.76 24.38
C TRP A 24 -1.75 11.61 23.68
N PRO A 25 -1.57 12.89 24.03
CA PRO A 25 -0.49 13.71 23.49
C PRO A 25 0.88 13.05 23.69
N GLY A 26 1.63 12.91 22.60
CA GLY A 26 2.97 12.29 22.61
C GLY A 26 2.99 10.77 22.49
N MET A 27 1.83 10.09 22.47
CA MET A 27 1.76 8.64 22.20
C MET A 27 1.35 8.36 20.75
N VAL A 28 1.98 7.35 20.14
CA VAL A 28 1.70 6.93 18.78
C VAL A 28 0.45 6.03 18.77
N ASN A 29 -0.66 6.51 18.20
CA ASN A 29 -1.89 5.74 18.04
C ASN A 29 -2.00 5.07 16.66
N GLN A 30 -0.91 4.47 16.20
CA GLN A 30 -0.82 3.77 14.93
C GLN A 30 0.25 2.67 15.01
N ARG A 31 0.15 1.64 14.17
CA ARG A 31 1.20 0.61 14.05
C ARG A 31 1.35 0.14 12.61
N PRO A 32 2.49 -0.47 12.23
CA PRO A 32 2.61 -1.14 10.94
C PRO A 32 1.56 -2.24 10.77
N TYR A 33 1.11 -2.44 9.55
CA TYR A 33 0.05 -3.40 9.25
C TYR A 33 0.38 -4.27 8.04
N GLN A 34 0.33 -5.58 8.25
CA GLN A 34 0.46 -6.55 7.17
C GLN A 34 -0.89 -6.69 6.47
N ALA A 35 -0.92 -6.40 5.17
CA ALA A 35 -2.12 -6.47 4.34
C ALA A 35 -1.79 -7.04 2.95
N LEU A 36 -2.82 -7.51 2.27
CA LEU A 36 -2.77 -7.85 0.85
C LEU A 36 -3.25 -6.65 0.04
N ILE A 37 -2.53 -6.30 -1.02
CA ILE A 37 -2.81 -5.15 -1.86
C ILE A 37 -2.88 -5.63 -3.31
N GLY A 38 -4.08 -5.56 -3.88
CA GLY A 38 -4.28 -5.73 -5.30
C GLY A 38 -3.78 -4.51 -6.08
N VAL A 39 -3.23 -4.72 -7.26
CA VAL A 39 -2.77 -3.68 -8.17
C VAL A 39 -3.48 -3.85 -9.50
N ALA A 40 -4.21 -2.82 -9.91
CA ALA A 40 -4.86 -2.74 -11.22
C ALA A 40 -4.18 -1.69 -12.10
N ASP A 41 -4.15 -1.92 -13.41
CA ASP A 41 -3.71 -0.91 -14.38
C ASP A 41 -4.78 0.17 -14.62
N GLY A 42 -4.45 1.21 -15.39
CA GLY A 42 -5.39 2.29 -15.74
C GLY A 42 -6.65 1.85 -16.49
N ALA A 43 -6.70 0.61 -17.00
CA ALA A 43 -7.91 0.03 -17.59
C ALA A 43 -8.75 -0.78 -16.56
N GLY A 44 -8.32 -0.82 -15.30
CA GLY A 44 -8.98 -1.56 -14.22
C GLY A 44 -8.68 -3.06 -14.21
N ARG A 45 -7.71 -3.52 -15.01
CA ARG A 45 -7.33 -4.93 -15.04
C ARG A 45 -6.34 -5.21 -13.93
N HIS A 46 -6.59 -6.24 -13.13
CA HIS A 46 -5.64 -6.71 -12.13
C HIS A 46 -4.34 -7.16 -12.81
N VAL A 47 -3.22 -6.60 -12.39
CA VAL A 47 -1.89 -6.86 -12.97
C VAL A 47 -0.92 -7.51 -11.99
N ALA A 48 -1.13 -7.30 -10.69
CA ALA A 48 -0.31 -7.87 -9.65
C ALA A 48 -0.99 -7.82 -8.29
N GLU A 49 -0.46 -8.59 -7.36
CA GLU A 49 -0.83 -8.59 -5.95
C GLU A 49 0.44 -8.58 -5.12
N VAL A 50 0.45 -7.83 -4.03
CA VAL A 50 1.59 -7.77 -3.11
C VAL A 50 1.12 -7.80 -1.67
N ARG A 51 1.82 -8.57 -0.84
CA ARG A 51 1.61 -8.60 0.61
C ARG A 51 2.67 -7.76 1.30
N SER A 52 2.27 -6.83 2.16
CA SER A 52 3.23 -6.14 3.03
C SER A 52 3.80 -7.08 4.09
N ASP A 53 5.04 -6.83 4.49
CA ASP A 53 5.69 -7.57 5.55
C ASP A 53 5.11 -7.22 6.94
N PRO A 54 5.51 -7.92 8.03
CA PRO A 54 5.05 -7.57 9.38
C PRO A 54 5.44 -6.17 9.85
N GLY A 55 6.43 -5.54 9.22
CA GLY A 55 6.83 -4.14 9.41
C GLY A 55 6.02 -3.16 8.56
N GLY A 56 4.97 -3.63 7.88
CA GLY A 56 4.08 -2.84 7.03
C GLY A 56 4.70 -2.44 5.70
N ARG A 57 5.86 -2.97 5.31
CA ARG A 57 6.55 -2.53 4.09
C ARG A 57 6.32 -3.49 2.94
N PHE A 58 6.23 -2.94 1.73
CA PHE A 58 6.28 -3.73 0.51
C PHE A 58 7.02 -2.98 -0.58
N ARG A 59 7.58 -3.74 -1.52
CA ARG A 59 8.11 -3.18 -2.76
C ARG A 59 7.63 -4.04 -3.91
N ILE A 60 7.09 -3.39 -4.93
CA ILE A 60 6.65 -4.04 -6.16
C ILE A 60 7.26 -3.33 -7.35
N ILE A 61 7.83 -4.14 -8.25
CA ILE A 61 8.40 -3.68 -9.50
C ILE A 61 7.26 -3.54 -10.52
N LEU A 62 7.17 -2.38 -11.17
CA LEU A 62 6.17 -2.09 -12.19
C LEU A 62 6.80 -1.26 -13.32
N GLU A 63 6.32 -1.47 -14.53
CA GLU A 63 6.64 -0.60 -15.66
C GLU A 63 6.09 0.82 -15.42
N PRO A 64 6.61 1.85 -16.12
CA PRO A 64 6.07 3.19 -16.02
C PRO A 64 4.61 3.24 -16.48
N GLY A 65 3.75 3.86 -15.68
CA GLY A 65 2.31 3.89 -15.95
C GLY A 65 1.47 4.32 -14.75
N THR A 66 0.16 4.39 -14.95
CA THR A 66 -0.81 4.67 -13.89
C THR A 66 -1.45 3.38 -13.40
N TYR A 67 -1.48 3.22 -12.08
CA TYR A 67 -2.03 2.05 -11.40
C TYR A 67 -2.99 2.47 -10.30
N VAL A 68 -3.89 1.56 -9.95
CA VAL A 68 -4.78 1.67 -8.79
C VAL A 68 -4.38 0.60 -7.79
N LEU A 69 -3.99 1.02 -6.60
CA LEU A 69 -3.77 0.14 -5.46
C LEU A 69 -5.10 -0.07 -4.74
N GLN A 70 -5.45 -1.32 -4.52
CA GLN A 70 -6.69 -1.79 -3.92
C GLN A 70 -6.35 -2.59 -2.67
N PRO A 71 -6.28 -1.92 -1.49
CA PRO A 71 -6.02 -2.62 -0.25
C PRO A 71 -7.18 -3.58 0.06
N GLU A 72 -6.88 -4.85 0.32
CA GLU A 72 -7.92 -5.83 0.62
C GLU A 72 -8.40 -5.72 2.06
N SER A 73 -9.65 -6.11 2.29
CA SER A 73 -10.28 -6.14 3.62
C SER A 73 -11.26 -7.31 3.67
N GLU A 74 -11.10 -8.21 4.65
CA GLU A 74 -11.97 -9.38 4.81
C GLU A 74 -13.33 -9.02 5.46
N ALA A 75 -13.41 -7.85 6.08
CA ALA A 75 -14.59 -7.35 6.78
C ALA A 75 -14.73 -5.84 6.56
N ILE A 76 -15.71 -5.21 7.24
CA ILE A 76 -15.90 -3.75 7.20
C ILE A 76 -14.68 -3.00 7.73
N TYR A 77 -13.97 -3.58 8.72
CA TYR A 77 -12.72 -3.06 9.26
C TYR A 77 -11.72 -4.19 9.54
N PRO A 78 -10.41 -3.91 9.52
CA PRO A 78 -9.83 -2.64 9.10
C PRO A 78 -9.96 -2.44 7.59
N GLN A 79 -10.15 -1.20 7.13
CA GLN A 79 -10.30 -0.88 5.70
C GLN A 79 -9.47 0.33 5.27
N ALA A 80 -9.04 0.35 4.01
CA ALA A 80 -8.38 1.50 3.38
C ALA A 80 -8.97 1.75 2.00
N PRO A 81 -9.12 3.03 1.58
CA PRO A 81 -9.61 3.34 0.25
C PRO A 81 -8.60 2.94 -0.83
N ALA A 82 -9.10 2.64 -2.03
CA ALA A 82 -8.25 2.52 -3.20
C ALA A 82 -7.57 3.86 -3.52
N GLN A 83 -6.35 3.81 -4.06
CA GLN A 83 -5.58 5.00 -4.41
C GLN A 83 -4.91 4.85 -5.76
N THR A 84 -4.87 5.94 -6.52
CA THR A 84 -4.18 6.00 -7.81
C THR A 84 -2.74 6.42 -7.60
N VAL A 85 -1.81 5.72 -8.25
CA VAL A 85 -0.37 6.01 -8.22
C VAL A 85 0.18 6.01 -9.63
N THR A 86 1.07 6.96 -9.92
CA THR A 86 1.83 6.99 -11.16
C THR A 86 3.25 6.51 -10.86
N VAL A 87 3.69 5.50 -11.61
CA VAL A 87 5.05 5.00 -11.61
C VAL A 87 5.80 5.69 -12.73
N GLU A 88 6.86 6.42 -12.38
CA GLU A 88 7.75 7.02 -13.36
C GLU A 88 8.89 6.08 -13.73
N LYS A 89 9.46 6.30 -14.92
CA LYS A 89 10.61 5.54 -15.39
C LYS A 89 11.80 5.69 -14.44
N ASP A 90 12.46 4.56 -14.18
CA ASP A 90 13.66 4.46 -13.35
C ASP A 90 13.49 4.96 -11.90
N GLN A 91 12.26 4.96 -11.38
CA GLN A 91 11.92 5.46 -10.05
C GLN A 91 10.96 4.53 -9.30
N PHE A 92 11.14 4.46 -7.97
CA PHE A 92 10.17 3.87 -7.07
C PHE A 92 9.31 4.97 -6.44
N THR A 93 8.01 4.97 -6.76
CA THR A 93 7.07 5.95 -6.20
C THR A 93 6.74 5.57 -4.75
N PRO A 94 7.00 6.44 -3.76
CA PRO A 94 6.67 6.16 -2.37
C PRO A 94 5.15 6.29 -2.16
N VAL A 95 4.59 5.32 -1.43
CA VAL A 95 3.15 5.26 -1.17
C VAL A 95 2.90 4.91 0.30
N ARG A 96 1.88 5.52 0.90
CA ARG A 96 1.44 5.19 2.25
C ARG A 96 -0.04 4.82 2.26
N ILE A 97 -0.33 3.57 2.62
CA ILE A 97 -1.69 3.05 2.79
C ILE A 97 -2.05 3.13 4.27
N ILE A 98 -3.14 3.83 4.58
CA ILE A 98 -3.62 3.97 5.95
C ILE A 98 -4.94 3.22 6.07
N TYR A 99 -4.91 2.11 6.79
CA TYR A 99 -6.09 1.38 7.21
C TYR A 99 -6.72 2.06 8.43
N ASP A 100 -8.01 2.34 8.32
CA ASP A 100 -8.88 2.66 9.44
C ASP A 100 -9.25 1.37 10.18
N SER A 101 -9.01 1.34 11.49
CA SER A 101 -9.40 0.21 12.34
C SER A 101 -10.87 0.20 12.75
N GLY A 102 -11.57 1.32 12.60
CA GLY A 102 -12.95 1.52 13.06
C GLY A 102 -13.09 1.76 14.57
N ILE A 103 -11.98 1.86 15.30
CA ILE A 103 -11.97 2.22 16.73
C ILE A 103 -12.32 3.71 16.89
N ARG A 104 -13.14 4.03 17.89
CA ARG A 104 -13.67 5.38 18.18
C ARG A 104 -13.90 5.58 19.67
#